data_AF-L9YPA8-F1
#
_entry.id   AF-L9YPA8-F1
#
_cell.length_a   1.000
_cell.length_b   1.000
_cell.length_c   1.000
_cell.angle_alpha   90.00
_cell.angle_beta   90.00
_cell.angle_gamma   90.00
#
_symmetry.space_group_name_H-M   'P 1'
#
loop_
_entity.id
_entity.type
_entity.pdbx_description
1 polymer ?
#
loop_
_entity_poly.entity_id
_entity_poly.type
_entity_poly.pdbx_seq_one_letter_code
_entity_poly.pdbx_strand_id
1 'polypeptide(L)'
;MLLGLVLVVTTIAFAGCVTQEDYSTSVGEPTNGTVIRNVSVYDVNEIDGARYELDYRLDDATNYTLETYERTNGTDELVDTTSLAGREPTKRGDLAPPWDPGDERTYRLVVVRSDTGATVDAVTITIERN
;
A
#
# COMPACT_ATOMS: atom_id res chain seq x y z
N MET A 1 11.89 36.24 32.38
CA MET A 1 12.09 34.97 31.66
C MET A 1 10.74 34.29 31.58
N LEU A 2 10.10 34.29 30.42
CA LEU A 2 8.79 33.68 30.23
C LEU A 2 9.03 32.33 29.52
N LEU A 3 8.70 31.23 30.20
CA LEU A 3 8.87 29.86 29.71
C LEU A 3 8.04 29.63 28.44
N GLY A 4 8.69 29.03 27.44
CA GLY A 4 8.06 28.62 26.18
C GLY A 4 7.09 27.47 26.38
N LEU A 5 5.94 27.57 25.71
CA LEU A 5 4.99 26.48 25.54
C LEU A 5 5.34 25.78 24.22
N VAL A 6 6.00 24.63 24.28
CA VAL A 6 6.20 23.76 23.12
C VAL A 6 4.95 22.89 22.98
N LEU A 7 4.12 23.19 21.98
CA LEU A 7 2.97 22.38 21.62
C LEU A 7 3.47 21.17 20.82
N VAL A 8 3.67 20.03 21.48
CA VAL A 8 3.94 18.76 20.81
C VAL A 8 2.61 18.23 20.27
N VAL A 9 2.36 18.45 18.98
CA VAL A 9 1.28 17.76 18.28
C VAL A 9 1.80 16.37 17.90
N THR A 10 1.58 15.39 18.78
CA THR A 10 1.76 13.99 18.44
C THR A 10 0.63 13.59 17.49
N THR A 11 0.91 13.58 16.20
CA THR A 11 0.09 12.90 15.20
C THR A 11 0.14 11.40 15.51
N ILE A 12 -0.96 10.87 16.04
CA ILE A 12 -1.16 9.43 16.19
C ILE A 12 -1.43 8.89 14.78
N ALA A 13 -0.39 8.38 14.13
CA ALA A 13 -0.54 7.58 12.92
C ALA A 13 -1.14 6.23 13.33
N PHE A 14 -2.35 5.95 12.88
CA PHE A 14 -2.97 4.64 13.02
C PHE A 14 -2.35 3.70 11.99
N ALA A 15 -1.19 3.13 12.31
CA ALA A 15 -0.73 1.92 11.65
C ALA A 15 -1.73 0.80 12.01
N GLY A 16 -2.66 0.50 11.10
CA GLY A 16 -3.66 -0.54 11.30
C GLY A 16 -3.02 -1.92 11.19
N CYS A 17 -2.48 -2.45 12.27
CA CYS A 17 -2.13 -3.87 12.35
C CYS A 17 -3.43 -4.69 12.39
N VAL A 18 -3.72 -5.43 11.33
CA VAL A 18 -4.73 -6.51 11.35
C VAL A 18 -3.97 -7.80 11.61
N THR A 19 -4.36 -8.53 12.67
CA THR A 19 -3.89 -9.89 12.94
C THR A 19 -5.04 -10.86 12.69
N GLN A 20 -4.97 -11.63 11.61
CA GLN A 20 -5.70 -12.90 11.49
C GLN A 20 -4.80 -14.00 12.10
N GLU A 21 -5.35 -15.05 12.70
CA GLU A 21 -4.59 -15.94 13.62
C GLU A 21 -3.24 -16.46 13.09
N ASP A 22 -3.10 -16.59 11.76
CA ASP A 22 -1.88 -17.05 11.09
C ASP A 22 -1.08 -15.94 10.38
N TYR A 23 -1.60 -14.71 10.28
CA TYR A 23 -1.00 -13.64 9.47
C TYR A 23 -0.96 -12.29 10.20
N SER A 24 0.16 -11.60 10.02
CA SER A 24 0.30 -10.19 10.38
C SER A 24 0.45 -9.35 9.11
N THR A 25 -0.13 -8.15 9.10
CA THR A 25 0.05 -7.22 7.99
C THR A 25 0.38 -5.83 8.49
N SER A 26 1.25 -5.14 7.74
CA SER A 26 1.50 -3.72 7.93
C SER A 26 1.40 -2.97 6.60
N VAL A 27 0.95 -1.73 6.69
CA VAL A 27 0.84 -0.82 5.55
C VAL A 27 1.67 0.42 5.89
N GLY A 28 2.61 0.75 5.01
CA GLY A 28 3.43 1.95 5.13
C GLY A 28 2.67 3.22 4.77
N GLU A 29 3.28 4.36 5.03
CA GLU A 29 2.74 5.65 4.57
C GLU A 29 2.95 5.81 3.06
N PRO A 30 2.02 6.48 2.35
CA PRO A 30 2.25 6.89 0.97
C PRO A 30 3.51 7.77 0.84
N THR A 31 4.29 7.52 -0.21
CA THR A 31 5.59 8.18 -0.42
C THR A 31 5.43 9.69 -0.65
N ASN A 32 4.42 10.08 -1.43
CA ASN A 32 4.13 11.49 -1.70
C ASN A 32 2.78 11.94 -1.12
N GLY A 33 1.82 11.01 -0.92
CA GLY A 33 0.47 11.32 -0.42
C GLY A 33 -0.37 12.20 -1.36
N THR A 34 0.06 12.30 -2.62
CA THR A 34 -0.58 13.17 -3.63
C THR A 34 -1.92 12.58 -4.06
N VAL A 35 -1.93 11.28 -4.33
CA VAL A 35 -3.10 10.60 -4.93
C VAL A 35 -3.58 9.43 -4.09
N ILE A 36 -2.71 8.70 -3.41
CA ILE A 36 -3.10 7.61 -2.52
C ILE A 36 -3.65 8.25 -1.23
N ARG A 37 -4.87 7.87 -0.85
CA ARG A 37 -5.55 8.41 0.33
C ARG A 37 -5.51 7.46 1.50
N ASN A 38 -5.68 6.18 1.23
CA ASN A 38 -5.69 5.15 2.24
C ASN A 38 -5.40 3.80 1.57
N VAL A 39 -4.75 2.92 2.30
CA VAL A 39 -4.61 1.50 1.95
C VAL A 39 -4.92 0.68 3.17
N SER A 40 -5.73 -0.35 2.98
CA SER A 40 -6.01 -1.30 4.04
C SER A 40 -5.98 -2.72 3.51
N VAL A 41 -5.43 -3.63 4.31
CA VAL A 41 -5.59 -5.07 4.11
C VAL A 41 -6.71 -5.53 5.02
N TYR A 42 -7.76 -6.12 4.46
CA TYR A 42 -8.98 -6.44 5.20
C TYR A 42 -9.20 -7.94 5.40
N ASP A 43 -8.47 -8.78 4.67
CA ASP A 43 -8.54 -10.24 4.77
C ASP A 43 -7.22 -10.85 4.29
N VAL A 44 -6.72 -11.89 4.96
CA VAL A 44 -5.51 -12.61 4.55
C VAL A 44 -5.67 -14.09 4.84
N ASN A 45 -5.54 -14.93 3.83
CA ASN A 45 -5.50 -16.37 4.03
C ASN A 45 -4.58 -17.07 3.02
N GLU A 46 -4.26 -18.34 3.28
CA GLU A 46 -3.32 -19.13 2.47
C GLU A 46 -3.80 -19.35 1.01
N ILE A 47 -5.12 -19.38 0.79
CA ILE A 47 -5.72 -19.75 -0.49
C ILE A 47 -5.91 -18.52 -1.39
N ASP A 48 -6.51 -17.47 -0.85
CA ASP A 48 -6.85 -16.25 -1.59
C ASP A 48 -5.75 -15.18 -1.50
N GLY A 49 -4.82 -15.30 -0.56
CA GLY A 49 -3.83 -14.28 -0.26
C GLY A 49 -4.35 -13.11 0.56
N ALA A 50 -3.62 -12.00 0.52
CA ALA A 50 -3.98 -10.76 1.20
C ALA A 50 -4.82 -9.87 0.30
N ARG A 51 -6.08 -9.65 0.67
CA ARG A 51 -6.99 -8.76 -0.02
C ARG A 51 -6.86 -7.34 0.51
N TYR A 52 -6.68 -6.39 -0.40
CA TYR A 52 -6.52 -4.99 -0.06
C TYR A 52 -7.52 -4.08 -0.77
N GLU A 53 -7.79 -2.94 -0.13
CA GLU A 53 -8.46 -1.79 -0.72
C GLU A 53 -7.47 -0.62 -0.79
N LEU A 54 -7.33 -0.04 -1.97
CA LEU A 54 -6.56 1.16 -2.26
C LEU A 54 -7.54 2.28 -2.60
N ASP A 55 -7.67 3.25 -1.70
CA ASP A 55 -8.42 4.47 -1.95
C ASP A 55 -7.52 5.53 -2.56
N TYR A 56 -7.97 6.14 -3.65
CA TYR A 56 -7.20 7.13 -4.38
C TYR A 56 -8.06 8.27 -4.92
N ARG A 57 -7.41 9.37 -5.26
CA ARG A 57 -8.02 10.50 -5.96
C ARG A 57 -7.11 10.98 -7.07
N LEU A 58 -7.51 10.70 -8.31
CA LEU A 58 -6.78 11.05 -9.53
C LEU A 58 -7.50 12.19 -10.25
N ASP A 59 -6.81 12.85 -11.17
CA ASP A 59 -7.48 13.74 -12.13
C ASP A 59 -8.07 12.92 -13.29
N ASP A 60 -9.20 13.39 -13.83
CA ASP A 60 -9.92 12.70 -14.91
C ASP A 60 -9.28 12.88 -16.29
N ALA A 61 -8.31 13.79 -16.43
CA ALA A 61 -7.68 14.12 -17.70
C ALA A 61 -6.48 13.21 -18.01
N THR A 62 -5.94 12.53 -17.00
CA THR A 62 -4.72 11.73 -17.09
C THR A 62 -5.03 10.25 -16.91
N ASN A 63 -4.39 9.42 -17.73
CA ASN A 63 -4.42 7.97 -17.54
C ASN A 63 -3.35 7.57 -16.54
N TYR A 64 -3.73 6.74 -15.57
CA TYR A 64 -2.83 6.22 -14.56
C TYR A 64 -2.82 4.71 -14.57
N THR A 65 -1.70 4.17 -14.12
CA THR A 65 -1.51 2.73 -13.93
C THR A 65 -1.08 2.49 -12.50
N LEU A 66 -1.67 1.48 -11.87
CA LEU A 66 -1.17 0.87 -10.65
C LEU A 66 -0.22 -0.25 -11.05
N GLU A 67 1.05 -0.09 -10.73
CA GLU A 67 2.07 -1.13 -10.87
C GLU A 67 2.31 -1.75 -9.49
N THR A 68 2.18 -3.07 -9.41
CA THR A 68 2.41 -3.83 -8.18
C THR A 68 3.73 -4.55 -8.32
N TYR A 69 4.65 -4.27 -7.39
CA TYR A 69 5.95 -4.92 -7.33
C TYR A 69 6.04 -5.82 -6.09
N GLU A 70 6.60 -7.01 -6.25
CA GLU A 70 7.05 -7.85 -5.13
C GLU A 70 8.53 -7.59 -4.86
N ARG A 71 8.90 -7.39 -3.59
CA ARG A 71 10.29 -7.24 -3.18
C ARG A 71 10.90 -8.64 -2.99
N THR A 72 11.77 -9.02 -3.91
CA THR A 72 12.52 -10.28 -3.85
C THR A 72 14.02 -9.99 -3.75
N ASN A 73 14.68 -10.46 -2.68
CA ASN A 73 16.13 -10.30 -2.48
C ASN A 73 16.64 -8.86 -2.67
N GLY A 74 15.88 -7.87 -2.17
CA GLY A 74 16.21 -6.44 -2.29
C GLY A 74 15.90 -5.80 -3.65
N THR A 75 15.38 -6.55 -4.61
CA THR A 75 14.95 -6.06 -5.94
C THR A 75 13.43 -5.95 -5.98
N ASP A 76 12.89 -4.98 -6.73
CA ASP A 76 11.43 -4.87 -6.98
C ASP A 76 11.15 -5.57 -8.31
N GLU A 77 10.32 -6.61 -8.30
CA GLU A 77 9.90 -7.32 -9.51
C GLU A 77 8.43 -7.01 -9.79
N LEU A 78 8.12 -6.56 -11.02
CA LEU A 78 6.74 -6.24 -11.41
C LEU A 78 5.91 -7.52 -11.49
N VAL A 79 4.85 -7.62 -10.70
CA VAL A 79 3.98 -8.81 -10.64
C VAL A 79 2.56 -8.54 -11.15
N ASP A 80 2.10 -7.29 -11.09
CA ASP A 80 0.80 -6.91 -11.66
C ASP A 80 0.81 -5.47 -12.21
N THR A 81 -0.08 -5.21 -13.16
CA THR A 81 -0.28 -3.90 -13.75
C THR A 81 -1.76 -3.70 -14.05
N THR A 82 -2.38 -2.73 -13.38
CA THR A 82 -3.81 -2.43 -13.54
C THR A 82 -4.02 -0.96 -13.89
N SER A 83 -4.87 -0.66 -14.89
CA SER A 83 -5.27 0.72 -15.18
C SER A 83 -6.16 1.29 -14.07
N LEU A 84 -5.91 2.54 -13.68
CA LEU A 84 -6.74 3.30 -12.75
C LEU A 84 -7.53 4.37 -13.50
N ALA A 85 -8.80 4.53 -13.12
CA ALA A 85 -9.68 5.56 -13.65
C ALA A 85 -10.01 6.60 -12.57
N GLY A 86 -9.96 7.89 -12.89
CA GLY A 86 -10.17 8.99 -11.92
C GLY A 86 -11.58 9.07 -11.32
N ARG A 87 -12.58 8.54 -12.03
CA ARG A 87 -13.97 8.48 -11.56
C ARG A 87 -14.23 7.44 -10.46
N GLU A 88 -13.32 6.48 -10.28
CA GLU A 88 -13.45 5.41 -9.28
C GLU A 88 -12.61 5.79 -8.05
N PRO A 89 -13.18 5.75 -6.82
CA PRO A 89 -12.46 6.19 -5.64
C PRO A 89 -11.62 5.08 -4.98
N THR A 90 -11.88 3.82 -5.31
CA THR A 90 -11.34 2.65 -4.59
C THR A 90 -11.06 1.53 -5.57
N LYS A 91 -9.86 0.93 -5.47
CA LYS A 91 -9.47 -0.29 -6.17
C LYS A 91 -9.29 -1.42 -5.17
N ARG A 92 -9.86 -2.58 -5.50
CA ARG A 92 -9.61 -3.86 -4.80
C ARG A 92 -8.60 -4.70 -5.57
N GLY A 93 -7.72 -5.36 -4.83
CA GLY A 93 -6.78 -6.33 -5.37
C GLY A 93 -6.36 -7.36 -4.31
N ASP A 94 -5.55 -8.29 -4.77
CA ASP A 94 -5.07 -9.43 -4.00
C ASP A 94 -3.55 -9.53 -4.17
N LEU A 95 -2.86 -9.91 -3.10
CA LEU A 95 -1.42 -10.14 -3.07
C LEU A 95 -1.15 -11.55 -2.58
N ALA A 96 -0.18 -12.23 -3.17
CA ALA A 96 0.16 -13.58 -2.73
C ALA A 96 0.65 -13.54 -1.26
N PRO A 97 0.20 -14.47 -0.41
CA PRO A 97 0.62 -14.52 0.98
C PRO A 97 1.99 -15.20 1.10
N PRO A 98 2.75 -14.97 2.19
CA PRO A 98 3.77 -15.91 2.59
C PRO A 98 3.11 -17.27 2.92
N TRP A 99 3.66 -18.36 2.35
CA TRP A 99 3.11 -19.70 2.56
C TRP A 99 3.76 -20.41 3.74
N ASP A 100 5.05 -20.20 3.97
CA ASP A 100 5.78 -20.86 5.05
C ASP A 100 5.76 -20.00 6.33
N PRO A 101 5.57 -20.59 7.53
CA PRO A 101 5.63 -19.85 8.80
C PRO A 101 6.99 -19.17 9.00
N GLY A 102 6.97 -17.91 9.42
CA GLY A 102 8.15 -17.06 9.57
C GLY A 102 8.62 -16.38 8.27
N ASP A 103 7.98 -16.65 7.13
CA ASP A 103 8.24 -15.93 5.90
C ASP A 103 7.48 -14.60 5.84
N GLU A 104 8.09 -13.64 5.16
CA GLU A 104 7.53 -12.32 4.88
C GLU A 104 7.50 -12.09 3.37
N ARG A 105 6.42 -11.47 2.89
CA ARG A 105 6.33 -10.88 1.55
C ARG A 105 6.04 -9.39 1.65
N THR A 106 6.84 -8.61 0.94
CA THR A 106 6.69 -7.16 0.86
C THR A 106 6.32 -6.76 -0.56
N TYR A 107 5.23 -6.00 -0.69
CA TYR A 107 4.71 -5.49 -1.94
C TYR A 107 4.76 -3.98 -1.96
N ARG A 108 5.08 -3.41 -3.13
CA ARG A 108 5.03 -1.97 -3.38
C ARG A 108 4.00 -1.67 -4.46
N LEU A 109 2.96 -0.95 -4.07
CA LEU A 109 1.92 -0.45 -4.97
C LEU A 109 2.34 0.95 -5.45
N VAL A 110 2.56 1.11 -6.74
CA VAL A 110 3.08 2.34 -7.35
C VAL A 110 2.07 2.90 -8.33
N VAL A 111 1.59 4.11 -8.08
CA VAL A 111 0.76 4.83 -9.05
C VAL A 111 1.68 5.59 -9.99
N VAL A 112 1.63 5.27 -11.28
CA VAL A 112 2.39 5.94 -12.32
C VAL A 112 1.46 6.62 -13.32
N ARG A 113 1.93 7.70 -13.93
CA ARG A 113 1.26 8.27 -15.11
C ARG A 113 1.55 7.41 -16.33
N SER A 114 0.51 6.96 -17.03
CA SER A 114 0.67 6.02 -18.15
C SER A 114 1.35 6.65 -19.38
N ASP A 115 1.32 7.98 -19.52
CA ASP A 115 1.90 8.70 -20.65
C ASP A 115 3.43 8.89 -20.56
N THR A 116 3.95 8.94 -19.34
CA THR A 116 5.34 9.33 -19.04
C THR A 116 6.09 8.26 -18.24
N GLY A 117 5.39 7.30 -17.63
CA GLY A 117 5.95 6.34 -16.69
C GLY A 117 6.42 6.99 -15.37
N ALA A 118 6.07 8.25 -15.12
CA ALA A 118 6.50 8.95 -13.93
C ALA A 118 5.72 8.44 -12.71
N THR A 119 6.45 8.04 -11.66
CA THR A 119 5.86 7.73 -10.35
C THR A 119 5.22 8.97 -9.74
N VAL A 120 3.94 8.82 -9.38
CA VAL A 120 3.13 9.87 -8.75
C VAL A 120 3.10 9.68 -7.25
N ASP A 121 2.91 8.45 -6.81
CA ASP A 121 2.81 8.06 -5.41
C ASP A 121 3.03 6.56 -5.28
N ALA A 122 3.39 6.10 -4.09
CA ALA A 122 3.59 4.68 -3.84
C ALA A 122 3.39 4.34 -2.36
N VAL A 123 2.98 3.12 -2.08
CA VAL A 123 2.76 2.62 -0.73
C VAL A 123 3.21 1.17 -0.63
N THR A 124 3.71 0.79 0.54
CA THR A 124 4.22 -0.56 0.80
C THR A 124 3.22 -1.33 1.65
N ILE A 125 2.98 -2.59 1.31
CA ILE A 125 2.22 -3.55 2.12
C ILE A 125 3.17 -4.70 2.45
N THR A 126 3.29 -5.06 3.72
CA THR A 126 4.07 -6.20 4.18
C THR A 126 3.14 -7.21 4.84
N ILE A 127 3.30 -8.48 4.49
CA ILE A 127 2.51 -9.61 4.97
C ILE A 127 3.48 -10.64 5.53
N GLU A 128 3.26 -11.07 6.78
CA GLU A 128 4.05 -12.08 7.48
C GLU A 128 3.15 -13.23 7.89
N ARG A 129 3.64 -14.47 7.76
CA ARG A 129 2.97 -15.64 8.34
C ARG A 129 3.56 -15.93 9.73
N ASN A 130 2.73 -15.88 10.77
CA ASN A 130 3.13 -16.07 12.16
C ASN A 130 3.48 -17.54 12.49
#